data_AF-A0A9Q0S051-F1
#
_entry.id   AF-A0A9Q0S051-F1
#
_cell.length_a   1.000
_cell.length_b   1.000
_cell.length_c   1.000
_cell.angle_alpha   90.00
_cell.angle_beta   90.00
_cell.angle_gamma   90.00
#
_symmetry.space_group_name_H-M   'P 1'
#
loop_
_entity.id
_entity.type
_entity.pdbx_description
1 polymer ?
#
loop_
_entity_poly.entity_id
_entity_poly.type
_entity_poly.pdbx_seq_one_letter_code
_entity_poly.pdbx_strand_id
1 'polypeptide(L)'
;MRKIIGFLAIFLLLDHATSQRLRGLAAANLCMSNPSSVNVNFLITQTNGLATSNLIDPVANIQGDRVFIFHGTQDSTILPPSGRNVQSMYAHYGANIQTEFSIPAEHGWPTHNFGAPCSASSANNAFMNNCGYRGAFNLLNFLYGGLTSPADNAGNLGNLLNFDQAEFFALDPSLSSMSRNGFVYVPTACRGGARCRLHISFHGCMQSSGNIGNTFATRAGFMEVAEVNNIIVLFPQIAAVAVNPAACWDWFGYLNTLFATRQGNQVLATHRMMTRIVHG
;
A
#
# COMPACT_ATOMS: atom_id res chain seq x y z
N MET A 1 13.35 -14.95 8.46
CA MET A 1 12.15 -14.16 8.11
C MET A 1 12.25 -13.79 6.65
N ARG A 2 11.34 -14.27 5.78
CA ARG A 2 11.33 -13.88 4.36
C ARG A 2 10.52 -12.58 4.22
N LYS A 3 11.26 -11.51 3.90
CA LYS A 3 10.95 -10.45 2.92
C LYS A 3 9.76 -9.52 3.22
N ILE A 4 10.07 -8.30 3.66
CA ILE A 4 9.17 -7.13 3.59
C ILE A 4 9.64 -6.30 2.40
N ILE A 5 9.41 -6.80 1.19
CA ILE A 5 9.93 -6.17 -0.04
C ILE A 5 8.84 -5.42 -0.80
N GLY A 6 7.56 -5.67 -0.45
CA GLY A 6 6.42 -4.94 -1.02
C GLY A 6 6.39 -3.44 -0.69
N PHE A 7 7.23 -2.97 0.24
CA PHE A 7 7.28 -1.56 0.60
C PHE A 7 8.04 -0.68 -0.39
N LEU A 8 8.91 -1.25 -1.24
CA LEU A 8 9.89 -0.41 -1.93
C LEU A 8 9.40 0.16 -3.27
N ALA A 9 8.55 -0.55 -4.02
CA ALA A 9 8.22 -0.08 -5.37
C ALA A 9 6.98 0.83 -5.47
N ILE A 10 6.32 1.13 -4.35
CA ILE A 10 5.32 2.21 -4.34
C ILE A 10 6.00 3.58 -4.21
N PHE A 11 7.27 3.65 -3.78
CA PHE A 11 7.88 4.89 -3.30
C PHE A 11 9.00 5.49 -4.16
N LEU A 12 9.35 4.89 -5.30
CA LEU A 12 10.47 5.35 -6.13
C LEU A 12 10.03 5.79 -7.52
N LEU A 13 9.08 6.73 -7.62
CA LEU A 13 8.59 7.26 -8.90
C LEU A 13 9.05 8.69 -9.23
N LEU A 14 9.90 9.34 -8.44
CA LEU A 14 10.25 10.74 -8.70
C LEU A 14 11.75 10.96 -8.74
N ASP A 15 12.28 11.10 -9.95
CA ASP A 15 13.28 12.12 -10.27
C ASP A 15 13.56 12.08 -11.80
N HIS A 16 12.99 13.02 -12.55
CA HIS A 16 13.63 13.72 -13.69
C HIS A 16 12.62 14.58 -14.43
N ALA A 17 12.43 15.79 -13.91
CA ALA A 17 12.18 16.95 -14.76
C ALA A 17 13.20 18.01 -14.34
N THR A 18 14.40 17.95 -14.93
CA THR A 18 15.45 18.99 -14.93
C THR A 18 15.86 19.59 -13.58
N SER A 19 17.10 19.34 -13.14
CA SER A 19 17.69 19.92 -11.92
C SER A 19 16.99 19.45 -10.64
N GLN A 20 17.67 19.63 -9.51
CA GLN A 20 17.26 19.28 -8.14
C GLN A 20 15.98 20.04 -7.64
N ARG A 21 15.06 20.42 -8.53
CA ARG A 21 14.03 21.46 -8.28
C ARG A 21 12.58 20.98 -8.21
N LEU A 22 12.26 19.74 -8.61
CA LEU A 22 10.89 19.23 -8.55
C LEU A 22 10.82 17.99 -7.63
N ARG A 23 10.75 18.26 -6.32
CA ARG A 23 10.23 17.34 -5.29
C ARG A 23 8.85 17.83 -4.87
N GLY A 24 8.09 17.01 -4.16
CA GLY A 24 6.79 17.44 -3.65
C GLY A 24 5.67 17.31 -4.69
N LEU A 25 4.57 18.03 -4.44
CA LEU A 25 3.27 17.86 -5.12
C LEU A 25 3.33 18.00 -6.65
N ALA A 26 4.19 18.88 -7.18
CA ALA A 26 4.31 19.09 -8.63
C ALA A 26 4.86 17.85 -9.36
N ALA A 27 5.85 17.19 -8.76
CA ALA A 27 6.46 15.98 -9.31
C ALA A 27 5.48 14.80 -9.19
N ALA A 28 4.78 14.69 -8.06
CA ALA A 28 3.69 13.72 -7.88
C ALA A 28 2.63 13.83 -8.98
N ASN A 29 2.18 15.06 -9.28
CA ASN A 29 1.18 15.30 -10.33
C ASN A 29 1.69 14.86 -11.71
N LEU A 30 2.93 15.16 -12.07
CA LEU A 30 3.51 14.73 -13.35
C LEU A 30 3.51 13.20 -13.50
N CYS A 31 3.83 12.46 -12.43
CA CYS A 31 3.78 11.00 -12.46
C CYS A 31 2.36 10.44 -12.62
N MET A 32 1.38 11.08 -11.97
CA MET A 32 -0.01 10.63 -12.05
C MET A 32 -0.63 10.93 -13.42
N SER A 33 -0.39 12.14 -13.97
CA SER A 33 -1.08 12.65 -15.16
C SER A 33 -0.28 12.56 -16.46
N ASN A 34 1.02 12.25 -16.42
CA ASN A 34 1.86 12.09 -17.60
C ASN A 34 2.84 10.89 -17.43
N PRO A 35 2.33 9.66 -17.30
CA PRO A 35 3.18 8.49 -17.06
C PRO A 35 4.12 8.17 -18.22
N SER A 36 3.86 8.65 -19.44
CA SER A 36 4.79 8.55 -20.56
C SER A 36 6.09 9.33 -20.35
N SER A 37 6.09 10.31 -19.45
CA SER A 37 7.29 11.09 -19.11
C SER A 37 8.16 10.44 -18.03
N VAL A 38 7.67 9.38 -17.38
CA VAL A 38 8.39 8.70 -16.29
C VAL A 38 9.56 7.89 -16.87
N ASN A 39 10.78 8.21 -16.44
CA ASN A 39 11.98 7.48 -16.82
C ASN A 39 12.27 6.32 -15.87
N VAL A 40 11.76 5.13 -16.18
CA VAL A 40 11.95 3.92 -15.36
C VAL A 40 13.43 3.55 -15.17
N ASN A 41 14.27 3.71 -16.20
CA ASN A 41 15.71 3.41 -16.11
C ASN A 41 16.41 4.32 -15.09
N PHE A 42 16.03 5.60 -15.05
CA PHE A 42 16.55 6.51 -14.06
C PHE A 42 16.12 6.10 -12.64
N LEU A 43 14.86 5.71 -12.45
CA LEU A 43 14.36 5.24 -11.15
C LEU A 43 15.09 3.97 -10.68
N ILE A 44 15.42 3.08 -11.61
CA ILE A 44 16.30 1.92 -11.36
C ILE A 44 17.69 2.38 -10.89
N THR A 45 18.30 3.38 -11.55
CA THR A 45 19.58 3.95 -11.13
C THR A 45 19.51 4.52 -9.71
N GLN A 46 18.46 5.29 -9.38
CA GLN A 46 18.27 5.82 -8.02
C GLN A 46 18.11 4.71 -6.99
N THR A 47 17.30 3.70 -7.29
CA THR A 47 17.08 2.53 -6.43
C THR A 47 18.41 1.81 -6.15
N ASN A 48 19.20 1.55 -7.19
CA ASN A 48 20.52 0.92 -7.04
C ASN A 48 21.48 1.78 -6.21
N GLY A 49 21.43 3.11 -6.37
CA GLY A 49 22.18 4.05 -5.55
C GLY A 49 21.80 3.96 -4.07
N LEU A 50 20.50 3.98 -3.75
CA LEU A 50 20.01 3.81 -2.38
C LEU A 50 20.43 2.49 -1.76
N ALA A 51 20.42 1.38 -2.53
CA ALA A 51 20.87 0.08 -2.05
C ALA A 51 22.39 0.07 -1.78
N THR A 52 23.18 0.65 -2.68
CA THR A 52 24.63 0.77 -2.52
C THR A 52 24.99 1.62 -1.29
N SER A 53 24.19 2.64 -0.99
CA SER A 53 24.32 3.47 0.22
C SER A 53 23.69 2.85 1.47
N ASN A 54 23.19 1.60 1.41
CA ASN A 54 22.54 0.91 2.52
C ASN A 54 21.32 1.65 3.11
N LEU A 55 20.67 2.50 2.31
CA LEU A 55 19.44 3.20 2.68
C LEU A 55 18.19 2.35 2.44
N ILE A 56 18.28 1.35 1.57
CA ILE A 56 17.27 0.30 1.35
C ILE A 56 17.96 -1.07 1.43
N ASP A 57 17.20 -2.15 1.49
CA ASP A 57 17.77 -3.49 1.41
C ASP A 57 18.35 -3.78 0.01
N PRO A 58 19.28 -4.75 -0.13
CA PRO A 58 19.82 -5.13 -1.43
C PRO A 58 18.73 -5.42 -2.45
N VAL A 59 18.82 -4.80 -3.64
CA VAL A 59 17.86 -5.02 -4.75
C VAL A 59 17.80 -6.47 -5.21
N ALA A 60 18.87 -7.25 -5.00
CA ALA A 60 18.89 -8.68 -5.25
C ALA A 60 17.81 -9.44 -4.47
N ASN A 61 17.32 -8.89 -3.36
CA ASN A 61 16.26 -9.52 -2.59
C ASN A 61 14.92 -9.52 -3.33
N ILE A 62 14.71 -8.65 -4.33
CA ILE A 62 13.49 -8.60 -5.18
C ILE A 62 13.44 -9.80 -6.15
N GLN A 63 14.58 -10.43 -6.44
CA GLN A 63 14.61 -11.56 -7.36
C GLN A 63 13.71 -12.70 -6.88
N GLY A 64 12.78 -13.11 -7.74
CA GLY A 64 11.79 -14.14 -7.48
C GLY A 64 10.65 -13.73 -6.52
N ASP A 65 10.59 -12.47 -6.07
CA ASP A 65 9.49 -12.00 -5.23
C ASP A 65 8.19 -11.90 -5.97
N ARG A 66 7.11 -12.29 -5.29
CA ARG A 66 5.77 -12.21 -5.85
C ARG A 66 5.26 -10.78 -5.76
N VAL A 67 4.97 -10.19 -6.91
CA VAL A 67 4.42 -8.85 -7.05
C VAL A 67 3.10 -8.92 -7.80
N PHE A 68 2.02 -8.53 -7.14
CA PHE A 68 0.70 -8.39 -7.77
C PHE A 68 0.47 -6.92 -8.11
N ILE A 69 0.08 -6.63 -9.36
CA ILE A 69 -0.19 -5.26 -9.83
C ILE A 69 -1.59 -5.21 -10.41
N PHE A 70 -2.43 -4.32 -9.86
CA PHE A 70 -3.73 -3.98 -10.42
C PHE A 70 -3.70 -2.55 -10.95
N HIS A 71 -4.30 -2.30 -12.12
CA HIS A 71 -4.60 -0.95 -12.60
C HIS A 71 -5.88 -0.98 -13.44
N GLY A 72 -6.86 -0.14 -13.08
CA GLY A 72 -8.10 -0.02 -13.82
C GLY A 72 -7.92 0.63 -15.19
N THR A 73 -8.55 0.11 -16.24
CA THR A 73 -8.38 0.66 -17.60
C THR A 73 -9.00 2.04 -17.78
N GLN A 74 -9.84 2.49 -16.85
CA GLN A 74 -10.49 3.79 -16.87
C GLN A 74 -9.95 4.76 -15.80
N ASP A 75 -8.85 4.41 -15.10
CA ASP A 75 -8.27 5.28 -14.08
C ASP A 75 -7.85 6.64 -14.67
N SER A 76 -8.58 7.68 -14.30
CA SER A 76 -8.41 9.05 -14.76
C SER A 76 -7.56 9.90 -13.80
N THR A 77 -7.29 9.39 -12.60
CA THR A 77 -6.51 10.06 -11.56
C THR A 77 -5.04 9.69 -11.66
N ILE A 78 -4.75 8.38 -11.76
CA ILE A 78 -3.43 7.83 -12.03
C ILE A 78 -3.54 7.05 -13.33
N LEU A 79 -3.03 7.62 -14.43
CA LEU A 79 -3.30 7.07 -15.75
C LEU A 79 -2.74 5.64 -15.93
N PRO A 80 -3.40 4.75 -16.71
CA PRO A 80 -3.04 3.32 -16.82
C PRO A 80 -1.58 2.99 -17.15
N PRO A 81 -0.83 3.78 -17.94
CA PRO A 81 0.59 3.49 -18.17
C PRO A 81 1.45 3.51 -16.89
N SER A 82 1.00 4.14 -15.79
CA SER A 82 1.70 4.08 -14.50
C SER A 82 1.85 2.65 -13.98
N GLY A 83 0.80 1.82 -14.06
CA GLY A 83 0.89 0.40 -13.67
C GLY A 83 1.91 -0.38 -14.52
N ARG A 84 2.08 -0.02 -15.79
CA ARG A 84 3.10 -0.61 -16.69
C ARG A 84 4.51 -0.15 -16.37
N ASN A 85 4.68 1.09 -15.90
CA ASN A 85 5.97 1.57 -15.41
C ASN A 85 6.40 0.81 -14.14
N VAL A 86 5.48 0.58 -13.21
CA VAL A 86 5.72 -0.24 -12.01
C VAL A 86 6.05 -1.69 -12.41
N GLN A 87 5.32 -2.27 -13.37
CA GLN A 87 5.62 -3.60 -13.92
C GLN A 87 7.04 -3.65 -14.48
N SER A 88 7.43 -2.67 -15.30
CA SER A 88 8.76 -2.60 -15.93
C SER A 88 9.88 -2.52 -14.89
N MET A 89 9.69 -1.72 -13.83
CA MET A 89 10.66 -1.59 -12.75
C MET A 89 10.86 -2.90 -11.99
N TYR A 90 9.80 -3.59 -11.60
CA TYR A 90 9.92 -4.87 -10.93
C TYR A 90 10.47 -5.99 -11.83
N ALA A 91 10.13 -5.96 -13.12
CA ALA A 91 10.62 -6.94 -14.08
C ALA A 91 12.15 -6.83 -14.24
N HIS A 92 12.70 -5.61 -14.21
CA HIS A 92 14.14 -5.37 -14.22
C HIS A 92 14.87 -6.13 -13.10
N TYR A 93 14.27 -6.19 -11.91
CA TYR A 93 14.84 -6.88 -10.74
C TYR A 93 14.51 -8.38 -10.67
N GLY A 94 13.85 -8.94 -11.69
CA GLY A 94 13.55 -10.36 -11.77
C GLY A 94 12.45 -10.83 -10.80
N ALA A 95 11.50 -9.95 -10.46
CA ALA A 95 10.32 -10.33 -9.68
C ALA A 95 9.43 -11.32 -10.45
N ASN A 96 8.70 -12.16 -9.71
CA ASN A 96 7.60 -12.97 -10.23
C ASN A 96 6.30 -12.13 -10.21
N ILE A 97 5.89 -11.63 -11.37
CA ILE A 97 4.83 -10.61 -11.47
C ILE A 97 3.53 -11.23 -12.00
N GLN A 98 2.42 -10.94 -11.33
CA GLN A 98 1.07 -11.11 -11.87
C GLN A 98 0.40 -9.74 -12.00
N THR A 99 -0.26 -9.51 -13.13
CA THR A 99 -0.93 -8.24 -13.41
C THR A 99 -2.40 -8.44 -13.71
N GLU A 100 -3.24 -7.54 -13.23
CA GLU A 100 -4.63 -7.38 -13.65
C GLU A 100 -4.82 -5.97 -14.20
N PHE A 101 -4.92 -5.88 -15.53
CA PHE A 101 -5.05 -4.62 -16.27
C PHE A 101 -6.22 -4.66 -17.26
N SER A 102 -7.16 -5.59 -17.08
CA SER A 102 -8.31 -5.75 -17.98
C SER A 102 -9.60 -5.16 -17.42
N ILE A 103 -9.66 -4.89 -16.11
CA ILE A 103 -10.88 -4.44 -15.44
C ILE A 103 -11.15 -2.95 -15.75
N PRO A 104 -12.37 -2.60 -16.20
CA PRO A 104 -12.79 -1.21 -16.47
C PRO A 104 -13.06 -0.41 -15.19
N ALA A 105 -12.15 -0.48 -14.23
CA ALA A 105 -12.21 0.31 -13.01
C ALA A 105 -11.72 1.73 -13.25
N GLU A 106 -12.42 2.70 -12.66
CA GLU A 106 -11.90 4.04 -12.40
C GLU A 106 -10.97 4.00 -11.16
N HIS A 107 -10.52 5.16 -10.70
CA HIS A 107 -9.65 5.33 -9.55
C HIS A 107 -10.36 4.91 -8.26
N GLY A 108 -9.98 3.72 -7.79
CA GLY A 108 -10.41 3.20 -6.51
C GLY A 108 -9.99 1.75 -6.31
N TRP A 109 -10.14 1.28 -5.07
CA TRP A 109 -9.83 -0.09 -4.71
C TRP A 109 -10.93 -1.04 -5.23
N PRO A 110 -10.59 -2.06 -6.05
CA PRO A 110 -11.58 -2.95 -6.63
C PRO A 110 -12.06 -3.98 -5.60
N THR A 111 -13.36 -3.99 -5.34
CA THR A 111 -14.03 -4.94 -4.47
C THR A 111 -15.06 -5.78 -5.22
N HIS A 112 -15.53 -6.83 -4.54
CA HIS A 112 -16.53 -7.74 -5.08
C HIS A 112 -17.95 -7.19 -4.99
N ASN A 113 -18.27 -6.45 -3.92
CA ASN A 113 -19.65 -6.13 -3.56
C ASN A 113 -19.82 -4.78 -2.83
N PHE A 114 -18.80 -3.92 -2.79
CA PHE A 114 -18.86 -2.62 -2.09
C PHE A 114 -18.27 -1.46 -2.91
N GLY A 115 -18.85 -0.27 -2.77
CA GLY A 115 -18.33 0.96 -3.35
C GLY A 115 -19.15 1.48 -4.51
N ALA A 116 -18.61 2.47 -5.22
CA ALA A 116 -19.22 3.05 -6.40
C ALA A 116 -19.26 2.03 -7.57
N PRO A 117 -20.03 2.27 -8.64
CA PRO A 117 -19.88 1.51 -9.88
C PRO A 117 -18.40 1.38 -10.27
N CYS A 118 -18.01 0.26 -10.88
CA CYS A 118 -16.60 -0.01 -11.20
C CYS A 118 -15.94 1.15 -11.98
N SER A 119 -16.68 1.73 -12.93
CA SER A 119 -16.24 2.84 -13.78
C SER A 119 -16.39 4.24 -13.17
N ALA A 120 -16.52 4.38 -11.84
CA ALA A 120 -16.69 5.68 -11.19
C ALA A 120 -15.74 5.89 -10.00
N SER A 121 -14.99 7.00 -10.00
CA SER A 121 -14.24 7.44 -8.81
C SER A 121 -15.16 8.27 -7.90
N SER A 122 -15.21 7.94 -6.61
CA SER A 122 -16.15 8.56 -5.66
C SER A 122 -15.59 8.64 -4.24
N ALA A 123 -15.43 9.86 -3.74
CA ALA A 123 -15.10 10.11 -2.33
C ALA A 123 -16.21 9.65 -1.37
N ASN A 124 -17.48 9.73 -1.79
CA ASN A 124 -18.62 9.27 -0.99
C ASN A 124 -18.61 7.74 -0.77
N ASN A 125 -17.95 7.02 -1.66
CA ASN A 125 -17.74 5.57 -1.55
C ASN A 125 -16.33 5.25 -1.07
N ALA A 126 -15.65 6.23 -0.45
CA ALA A 126 -14.31 6.10 0.06
C ALA A 126 -13.32 5.54 -0.97
N PHE A 127 -13.42 5.95 -2.24
CA PHE A 127 -12.58 5.48 -3.35
C PHE A 127 -12.49 3.95 -3.43
N MET A 128 -13.61 3.27 -3.23
CA MET A 128 -13.78 1.83 -3.48
C MET A 128 -14.77 1.62 -4.62
N ASN A 129 -14.52 0.60 -5.41
CA ASN A 129 -15.30 0.26 -6.59
C ASN A 129 -15.89 -1.14 -6.47
N ASN A 130 -17.19 -1.26 -6.67
CA ASN A 130 -17.84 -2.54 -6.84
C ASN A 130 -17.62 -3.01 -8.28
N CYS A 131 -16.60 -3.84 -8.47
CA CYS A 131 -16.18 -4.38 -9.76
C CYS A 131 -16.57 -5.84 -9.95
N GLY A 132 -17.31 -6.45 -9.01
CA GLY A 132 -17.47 -7.90 -8.98
C GLY A 132 -16.13 -8.65 -8.76
N TYR A 133 -15.05 -7.93 -8.43
CA TYR A 133 -13.69 -8.44 -8.40
C TYR A 133 -13.18 -8.55 -6.97
N ARG A 134 -12.77 -9.75 -6.54
CA ARG A 134 -12.23 -9.99 -5.20
C ARG A 134 -10.77 -9.54 -5.09
N GLY A 135 -10.52 -8.24 -5.12
CA GLY A 135 -9.18 -7.64 -5.13
C GLY A 135 -8.25 -8.14 -4.03
N ALA A 136 -8.72 -8.11 -2.78
CA ALA A 136 -7.95 -8.62 -1.64
C ALA A 136 -7.63 -10.12 -1.77
N PHE A 137 -8.59 -10.96 -2.18
CA PHE A 137 -8.35 -12.40 -2.33
C PHE A 137 -7.36 -12.69 -3.46
N ASN A 138 -7.56 -12.09 -4.64
CA ASN A 138 -6.71 -12.34 -5.80
C ASN A 138 -5.25 -11.92 -5.53
N LEU A 139 -5.06 -10.75 -4.90
CA LEU A 139 -3.76 -10.28 -4.45
C LEU A 139 -3.13 -11.26 -3.45
N LEU A 140 -3.81 -11.56 -2.35
CA LEU A 140 -3.24 -12.38 -1.28
C LEU A 140 -3.00 -13.82 -1.73
N ASN A 141 -3.87 -14.37 -2.58
CA ASN A 141 -3.71 -15.72 -3.11
C ASN A 141 -2.51 -15.81 -4.04
N PHE A 142 -2.20 -14.78 -4.83
CA PHE A 142 -0.95 -14.75 -5.57
C PHE A 142 0.27 -14.71 -4.63
N LEU A 143 0.24 -13.82 -3.64
CA LEU A 143 1.37 -13.65 -2.72
C LEU A 143 1.66 -14.92 -1.90
N TYR A 144 0.64 -15.59 -1.37
CA TYR A 144 0.81 -16.71 -0.46
C TYR A 144 0.61 -18.09 -1.11
N GLY A 145 -0.22 -18.19 -2.13
CA GLY A 145 -0.61 -19.45 -2.77
C GLY A 145 -1.60 -20.28 -1.95
N GLY A 146 -2.54 -20.94 -2.63
CA GLY A 146 -3.43 -21.95 -2.04
C GLY A 146 -4.35 -21.43 -0.94
N LEU A 147 -4.79 -20.17 -1.03
CA LEU A 147 -5.72 -19.61 -0.05
C LEU A 147 -7.16 -20.11 -0.30
N THR A 148 -7.88 -20.33 0.79
CA THR A 148 -9.32 -20.57 0.78
C THR A 148 -10.05 -19.28 0.41
N SER A 149 -10.91 -19.35 -0.61
CA SER A 149 -11.77 -18.23 -0.99
C SER A 149 -12.82 -17.99 0.11
N PRO A 150 -12.95 -16.77 0.66
CA PRO A 150 -13.86 -16.52 1.78
C PRO A 150 -15.30 -16.34 1.31
N ALA A 151 -16.25 -16.55 2.22
CA ALA A 151 -17.61 -16.00 2.08
C ALA A 151 -17.58 -14.47 2.29
N ASP A 152 -18.54 -13.75 1.72
CA ASP A 152 -18.57 -12.27 1.74
C ASP A 152 -18.63 -11.66 3.15
N ASN A 153 -19.09 -12.41 4.15
CA ASN A 153 -19.23 -11.99 5.54
C ASN A 153 -18.36 -12.83 6.49
N ALA A 154 -17.29 -13.46 5.99
CA ALA A 154 -16.42 -14.30 6.79
C ALA A 154 -15.64 -13.52 7.86
N GLY A 155 -15.47 -12.20 7.70
CA GLY A 155 -14.77 -11.36 8.68
C GLY A 155 -15.56 -11.17 9.98
N ASN A 156 -14.87 -11.20 11.12
CA ASN A 156 -15.45 -10.95 12.44
C ASN A 156 -15.04 -9.56 12.95
N LEU A 157 -15.98 -8.60 12.99
CA LEU A 157 -15.67 -7.24 13.43
C LEU A 157 -15.09 -7.15 14.86
N GLY A 158 -15.43 -8.09 15.76
CA GLY A 158 -14.86 -8.17 17.11
C GLY A 158 -13.36 -8.50 17.14
N ASN A 159 -12.80 -8.91 16.01
CA ASN A 159 -11.37 -9.16 15.82
C ASN A 159 -10.61 -7.99 15.17
N LEU A 160 -11.31 -6.91 14.79
CA LEU A 160 -10.67 -5.66 14.38
C LEU A 160 -10.34 -4.83 15.62
N LEU A 161 -9.06 -4.76 15.96
CA LEU A 161 -8.56 -4.04 17.12
C LEU A 161 -8.06 -2.67 16.70
N ASN A 162 -8.25 -1.70 17.58
CA ASN A 162 -7.61 -0.40 17.50
C ASN A 162 -6.34 -0.40 18.36
N PHE A 163 -5.29 0.30 17.94
CA PHE A 163 -4.06 0.48 18.73
C PHE A 163 -3.51 1.90 18.57
N ASP A 164 -2.75 2.36 19.57
CA ASP A 164 -2.10 3.67 19.54
C ASP A 164 -0.77 3.59 18.76
N GLN A 165 -0.72 4.20 17.58
CA GLN A 165 0.49 4.27 16.77
C GLN A 165 1.58 5.13 17.42
N ALA A 166 1.27 6.00 18.39
CA ALA A 166 2.25 6.83 19.09
C ALA A 166 3.35 6.01 19.76
N GLU A 167 3.05 4.76 20.13
CA GLU A 167 4.04 3.80 20.63
C GLU A 167 5.24 3.62 19.69
N PHE A 168 5.04 3.82 18.39
CA PHE A 168 6.07 3.58 17.36
C PHE A 168 6.83 4.84 16.95
N PHE A 169 6.61 5.97 17.63
CA PHE A 169 7.28 7.24 17.38
C PHE A 169 7.98 7.78 18.63
N ALA A 170 9.07 8.52 18.43
CA ALA A 170 9.75 9.23 19.53
C ALA A 170 9.08 10.56 19.86
N LEU A 171 8.36 11.14 18.90
CA LEU A 171 7.59 12.38 19.01
C LEU A 171 6.15 12.13 18.56
N ASP A 172 5.29 13.14 18.65
CA ASP A 172 3.90 12.99 18.22
C ASP A 172 3.81 12.52 16.74
N PRO A 173 3.02 11.47 16.42
CA PRO A 173 2.90 10.93 15.06
C PRO A 173 2.47 11.94 14.00
N SER A 174 1.74 12.99 14.40
CA SER A 174 1.27 14.03 13.48
C SER A 174 2.41 14.78 12.78
N LEU A 175 3.60 14.86 13.41
CA LEU A 175 4.81 15.42 12.79
C LEU A 175 5.31 14.59 11.59
N SER A 176 4.86 13.34 11.49
CA SER A 176 5.13 12.43 10.38
C SER A 176 3.88 12.16 9.53
N SER A 177 2.86 13.01 9.66
CA SER A 177 1.56 12.85 8.98
C SER A 177 0.92 11.49 9.29
N MET A 178 1.17 10.94 10.48
CA MET A 178 0.63 9.67 10.95
C MET A 178 -0.44 9.90 12.02
N SER A 179 -1.51 9.11 12.00
CA SER A 179 -2.54 9.16 13.04
C SER A 179 -2.03 8.53 14.34
N ARG A 180 -2.65 8.85 15.48
CA ARG A 180 -2.50 8.02 16.69
C ARG A 180 -3.30 6.73 16.60
N ASN A 181 -4.37 6.69 15.80
CA ASN A 181 -5.26 5.53 15.70
C ASN A 181 -4.81 4.60 14.58
N GLY A 182 -4.47 3.34 14.86
CA GLY A 182 -4.18 2.30 13.86
C GLY A 182 -5.10 1.09 14.01
N PHE A 183 -5.32 0.30 12.95
CA PHE A 183 -6.13 -0.93 13.08
C PHE A 183 -5.30 -2.19 12.85
N VAL A 184 -5.61 -3.25 13.57
CA VAL A 184 -5.08 -4.59 13.31
C VAL A 184 -6.21 -5.61 13.39
N TYR A 185 -6.36 -6.42 12.35
CA TYR A 185 -7.27 -7.55 12.32
C TYR A 185 -6.53 -8.82 12.71
N VAL A 186 -6.95 -9.46 13.80
CA VAL A 186 -6.35 -10.70 14.30
C VAL A 186 -7.36 -11.84 14.19
N PRO A 187 -7.23 -12.76 13.20
CA PRO A 187 -8.19 -13.84 12.99
C PRO A 187 -8.47 -14.67 14.25
N THR A 188 -9.66 -15.25 14.37
CA THR A 188 -10.06 -16.04 15.56
C THR A 188 -9.06 -17.14 15.87
N ALA A 189 -8.59 -17.87 14.85
CA ALA A 189 -7.58 -18.90 15.01
C ALA A 189 -6.22 -18.34 15.51
N CYS A 190 -5.79 -17.17 15.03
CA CYS A 190 -4.57 -16.51 15.49
C CYS A 190 -4.66 -16.12 16.96
N ARG A 191 -5.82 -15.61 17.40
CA ARG A 191 -6.08 -15.31 18.82
C ARG A 191 -6.06 -16.57 19.69
N GLY A 192 -6.47 -17.70 19.12
CA GLY A 192 -6.39 -19.03 19.74
C GLY A 192 -4.99 -19.66 19.72
N GLY A 193 -3.95 -18.94 19.29
CA GLY A 193 -2.56 -19.43 19.29
C GLY A 193 -2.12 -20.15 18.01
N ALA A 194 -2.94 -20.15 16.95
CA ALA A 194 -2.49 -20.68 15.67
C ALA A 194 -1.32 -19.87 15.10
N ARG A 195 -0.42 -20.54 14.38
CA ARG A 195 0.64 -19.86 13.63
C ARG A 195 0.03 -19.07 12.48
N CYS A 196 0.32 -17.77 12.43
CA CYS A 196 -0.26 -16.87 11.44
C CYS A 196 0.77 -16.17 10.57
N ARG A 197 0.33 -15.80 9.38
CA ARG A 197 1.04 -14.89 8.46
C ARG A 197 0.67 -13.45 8.80
N LEU A 198 1.43 -12.49 8.28
CA LEU A 198 1.13 -11.07 8.40
C LEU A 198 1.07 -10.43 7.02
N HIS A 199 0.02 -9.65 6.78
CA HIS A 199 -0.11 -8.72 5.66
C HIS A 199 -0.27 -7.30 6.21
N ILE A 200 0.32 -6.31 5.54
CA ILE A 200 0.13 -4.90 5.87
C ILE A 200 -0.61 -4.26 4.69
N SER A 201 -1.78 -3.71 4.96
CA SER A 201 -2.65 -3.13 3.95
C SER A 201 -2.74 -1.62 4.14
N PHE A 202 -2.28 -0.88 3.13
CA PHE A 202 -2.27 0.58 3.12
C PHE A 202 -3.50 1.09 2.38
N HIS A 203 -4.25 1.97 3.03
CA HIS A 203 -5.30 2.73 2.36
C HIS A 203 -4.68 3.82 1.48
N GLY A 204 -5.43 4.35 0.52
CA GLY A 204 -5.03 5.47 -0.34
C GLY A 204 -5.24 6.85 0.28
N CYS A 205 -4.97 7.90 -0.51
CA CYS A 205 -5.33 9.27 -0.15
C CYS A 205 -6.83 9.38 0.16
N MET A 206 -7.20 10.25 1.10
CA MET A 206 -8.57 10.48 1.58
C MET A 206 -9.27 9.24 2.17
N GLN A 207 -8.57 8.11 2.31
CA GLN A 207 -9.08 6.88 2.92
C GLN A 207 -8.55 6.66 4.35
N SER A 208 -7.98 7.71 4.97
CA SER A 208 -7.54 7.63 6.36
C SER A 208 -8.71 7.46 7.32
N SER A 209 -8.43 6.94 8.51
CA SER A 209 -9.42 6.83 9.59
C SER A 209 -10.06 8.17 9.96
N GLY A 210 -9.34 9.29 9.81
CA GLY A 210 -9.90 10.63 10.01
C GLY A 210 -10.91 11.05 8.95
N ASN A 211 -10.88 10.44 7.75
CA ASN A 211 -11.79 10.75 6.64
C ASN A 211 -12.95 9.76 6.54
N ILE A 212 -12.69 8.46 6.71
CA ILE A 212 -13.65 7.39 6.41
C ILE A 212 -13.82 6.37 7.56
N GLY A 213 -13.29 6.65 8.75
CA GLY A 213 -13.31 5.72 9.87
C GLY A 213 -12.61 4.39 9.54
N ASN A 214 -13.25 3.27 9.83
CA ASN A 214 -12.70 1.94 9.52
C ASN A 214 -13.21 1.36 8.18
N THR A 215 -13.79 2.19 7.30
CA THR A 215 -14.46 1.69 6.08
C THR A 215 -13.50 0.92 5.18
N PHE A 216 -12.26 1.39 4.95
CA PHE A 216 -11.28 0.62 4.17
C PHE A 216 -10.96 -0.73 4.81
N ALA A 217 -10.66 -0.76 6.11
CA ALA A 217 -10.34 -1.99 6.83
C ALA A 217 -11.49 -3.02 6.77
N THR A 218 -12.75 -2.55 6.86
CA THR A 218 -13.95 -3.40 6.94
C THR A 218 -14.59 -3.73 5.59
N ARG A 219 -14.25 -3.01 4.51
CA ARG A 219 -14.92 -3.17 3.20
C ARG A 219 -13.99 -3.51 2.05
N ALA A 220 -12.68 -3.43 2.23
CA ALA A 220 -11.71 -3.76 1.16
C ALA A 220 -11.58 -5.28 0.88
N GLY A 221 -12.20 -6.15 1.70
CA GLY A 221 -12.20 -7.61 1.54
C GLY A 221 -11.06 -8.33 2.26
N PHE A 222 -10.20 -7.60 2.98
CA PHE A 222 -9.03 -8.19 3.64
C PHE A 222 -9.41 -9.02 4.89
N MET A 223 -10.41 -8.59 5.67
CA MET A 223 -10.83 -9.28 6.90
C MET A 223 -11.40 -10.67 6.60
N GLU A 224 -12.19 -10.78 5.53
CA GLU A 224 -12.81 -12.02 5.08
C GLU A 224 -11.75 -13.04 4.66
N VAL A 225 -10.78 -12.61 3.84
CA VAL A 225 -9.66 -13.47 3.42
C VAL A 225 -8.82 -13.85 4.63
N ALA A 226 -8.54 -12.89 5.51
CA ALA A 226 -7.72 -13.09 6.71
C ALA A 226 -8.30 -14.12 7.67
N GLU A 227 -9.60 -14.07 7.94
CA GLU A 227 -10.27 -14.93 8.91
C GLU A 227 -10.11 -16.40 8.58
N VAL A 228 -10.30 -16.77 7.31
CA VAL A 228 -10.29 -18.17 6.86
C VAL A 228 -8.91 -18.68 6.45
N ASN A 229 -7.87 -17.84 6.52
CA ASN A 229 -6.52 -18.18 6.05
C ASN A 229 -5.39 -17.92 7.06
N ASN A 230 -5.72 -17.58 8.31
CA ASN A 230 -4.76 -17.30 9.39
C ASN A 230 -3.75 -16.21 9.00
N ILE A 231 -4.27 -15.08 8.52
CA ILE A 231 -3.46 -13.91 8.12
C ILE A 231 -3.85 -12.74 9.03
N ILE A 232 -2.94 -12.29 9.88
CA ILE A 232 -3.10 -11.01 10.58
C ILE A 232 -2.99 -9.89 9.54
N VAL A 233 -3.87 -8.90 9.61
CA VAL A 233 -3.81 -7.73 8.73
C VAL A 233 -3.61 -6.47 9.54
N LEU A 234 -2.46 -5.82 9.36
CA LEU A 234 -2.17 -4.51 9.91
C LEU A 234 -2.64 -3.43 8.92
N PHE A 235 -3.38 -2.43 9.41
CA PHE A 235 -3.84 -1.27 8.65
C PHE A 235 -3.30 0.02 9.29
N PRO A 236 -2.04 0.40 9.01
CA PRO A 236 -1.48 1.65 9.49
C PRO A 236 -2.30 2.83 8.95
N GLN A 237 -2.37 3.92 9.72
CA GLN A 237 -3.19 5.08 9.40
C GLN A 237 -2.35 6.36 9.37
N ILE A 238 -2.53 7.13 8.31
CA ILE A 238 -2.01 8.49 8.20
C ILE A 238 -3.02 9.51 8.72
N ALA A 239 -2.56 10.75 8.91
CA ALA A 239 -3.37 11.89 9.32
C ALA A 239 -3.14 13.05 8.34
N ALA A 240 -4.21 13.79 8.07
CA ALA A 240 -4.14 15.03 7.31
C ALA A 240 -3.34 16.08 8.07
N VAL A 241 -2.43 16.75 7.37
CA VAL A 241 -1.65 17.89 7.88
C VAL A 241 -1.67 19.00 6.83
N ALA A 242 -1.27 20.22 7.20
CA ALA A 242 -1.36 21.38 6.30
C ALA A 242 -0.70 21.16 4.93
N VAL A 243 0.46 20.48 4.89
CA VAL A 243 1.21 20.18 3.66
C VAL A 243 0.72 18.91 2.94
N ASN A 244 -0.21 18.15 3.54
CA ASN A 244 -0.79 16.92 3.01
C ASN A 244 -2.27 16.81 3.44
N PRO A 245 -3.14 17.71 2.94
CA PRO A 245 -4.53 17.80 3.39
C PRO A 245 -5.38 16.60 2.96
N ALA A 246 -4.98 15.92 1.87
CA ALA A 246 -5.61 14.70 1.41
C ALA A 246 -5.24 13.48 2.27
N ALA A 247 -4.34 13.60 3.25
CA ALA A 247 -3.78 12.47 4.00
C ALA A 247 -3.35 11.35 3.04
N CYS A 248 -2.31 11.61 2.24
CA CYS A 248 -1.62 10.62 1.41
C CYS A 248 -0.39 10.06 2.13
N TRP A 249 0.04 8.85 1.80
CA TRP A 249 1.36 8.34 2.21
C TRP A 249 2.48 9.19 1.61
N ASP A 250 3.63 9.25 2.26
CA ASP A 250 4.77 10.05 1.79
C ASP A 250 5.51 9.34 0.66
N TRP A 251 4.94 9.39 -0.55
CA TRP A 251 5.53 8.89 -1.79
C TRP A 251 6.13 9.99 -2.67
N PHE A 252 6.02 11.24 -2.22
CA PHE A 252 6.52 12.42 -2.95
C PHE A 252 7.44 13.33 -2.14
N GLY A 253 7.91 12.85 -0.98
CA GLY A 253 8.93 13.48 -0.15
C GLY A 253 8.45 14.76 0.54
N TYR A 254 7.19 14.82 0.95
CA TYR A 254 6.63 16.00 1.62
C TYR A 254 7.05 16.10 3.09
N LEU A 255 7.51 15.00 3.72
CA LEU A 255 8.10 15.06 5.05
C LEU A 255 9.60 15.34 4.96
N ASN A 256 10.33 14.57 4.14
CA ASN A 256 11.75 14.73 3.92
C ASN A 256 12.24 13.95 2.69
N THR A 257 13.54 14.03 2.39
CA THR A 257 14.17 13.39 1.24
C THR A 257 14.42 11.88 1.40
N LEU A 258 14.28 11.34 2.61
CA LEU A 258 14.52 9.95 2.96
C LEU A 258 13.22 9.10 2.97
N PHE A 259 12.10 9.66 2.50
CA PHE A 259 10.76 9.06 2.53
C PHE A 259 10.70 7.62 1.99
N ALA A 260 11.45 7.33 0.93
CA ALA A 260 11.50 6.01 0.29
C ALA A 260 12.54 5.03 0.89
N THR A 261 13.12 5.36 2.04
CA THR A 261 14.24 4.61 2.65
C THR A 261 13.86 4.00 4.00
N ARG A 262 14.74 3.13 4.54
CA ARG A 262 14.61 2.59 5.91
C ARG A 262 14.60 3.67 7.02
N GLN A 263 15.01 4.89 6.67
CA GLN A 263 15.03 6.05 7.58
C GLN A 263 13.82 6.97 7.40
N GLY A 264 12.96 6.72 6.41
CA GLY A 264 11.72 7.48 6.22
C GLY A 264 10.77 7.27 7.40
N ASN A 265 10.16 8.35 7.91
CA ASN A 265 9.40 8.31 9.16
C ASN A 265 8.25 7.29 9.12
N GLN A 266 7.49 7.27 8.02
CA GLN A 266 6.34 6.35 7.85
C GLN A 266 6.80 4.90 7.64
N VAL A 267 7.89 4.68 6.91
CA VAL A 267 8.50 3.36 6.71
C VAL A 267 9.00 2.79 8.04
N LEU A 268 9.74 3.59 8.80
CA LEU A 268 10.30 3.19 10.09
C LEU A 268 9.20 2.86 11.11
N ALA A 269 8.17 3.70 11.21
CA ALA A 269 7.04 3.44 12.10
C ALA A 269 6.33 2.14 11.75
N THR A 270 6.07 1.91 10.45
CA THR A 270 5.42 0.69 9.99
C THR A 270 6.28 -0.56 10.24
N HIS A 271 7.59 -0.45 10.04
CA HIS A 271 8.53 -1.51 10.39
C HIS A 271 8.45 -1.85 11.88
N ARG A 272 8.40 -0.86 12.78
CA ARG A 272 8.27 -1.08 14.23
C ARG A 272 6.94 -1.74 14.60
N MET A 273 5.82 -1.32 14.02
CA MET A 273 4.51 -1.97 14.20
C MET A 273 4.56 -3.44 13.79
N MET A 274 5.14 -3.70 12.63
CA MET A 274 5.31 -5.05 12.13
C MET A 274 6.20 -5.89 13.05
N THR A 275 7.34 -5.36 13.51
CA THR A 275 8.24 -6.04 14.46
C THR A 275 7.52 -6.43 15.75
N ARG A 276 6.67 -5.54 16.28
CA ARG A 276 5.83 -5.86 17.45
C ARG A 276 4.92 -7.06 17.19
N ILE A 277 4.24 -7.10 16.04
CA ILE A 277 3.33 -8.22 15.73
C ILE A 277 4.10 -9.54 15.58
N VAL A 278 5.26 -9.54 14.94
CA VAL A 278 5.99 -10.79 14.65
C VAL A 278 6.75 -11.34 15.85
N HIS A 279 7.06 -10.51 16.86
CA HIS A 279 7.83 -10.94 18.04
C HIS A 279 7.00 -11.08 19.32
N GLY A 280 5.75 -10.59 19.33
CA GLY A 280 4.95 -10.43 20.54
C GLY A 280 5.38 -9.21 21.36
#